data_AF-A0A8T4TA07-F1
#
_entry.id   AF-A0A8T4TA07-F1
#
_cell.length_a   1.000
_cell.length_b   1.000
_cell.length_c   1.000
_cell.angle_alpha   90.00
_cell.angle_beta   90.00
_cell.angle_gamma   90.00
#
_symmetry.space_group_name_H-M   'P 1'
#
loop_
_entity.id
_entity.type
_entity.pdbx_description
1 polymer ?
#
loop_
_entity_poly.entity_id
_entity_poly.type
_entity_poly.pdbx_seq_one_letter_code
_entity_poly.pdbx_strand_id
1 'polypeptide(L)'
;MKKGSVFTGMEIPLFLPKLIIITLTVIVVILGLSIFYFKELDLSDVEGGALSRRFFYSEDCMAYSDGERVYPGIIDLQKFNQERLKRCYENYEEGYGFNFILKNSQETNIREIKATNIPIELCDVESKNFGCFREKQYILYYENGKINGGTVLSTVILYGN
;
A
#
# COMPACT_ATOMS: atom_id res chain seq x y z
N MET A 1 -14.68 -50.19 43.83
CA MET A 1 -14.21 -48.82 44.14
C MET A 1 -12.71 -48.77 43.90
N LYS A 2 -12.24 -48.08 42.85
CA LYS A 2 -10.81 -47.93 42.55
C LYS A 2 -10.18 -46.97 43.58
N LYS A 3 -9.15 -47.43 44.28
CA LYS A 3 -8.35 -46.65 45.23
C LYS A 3 -7.71 -45.48 44.48
N GLY A 4 -8.14 -44.26 44.78
CA GLY A 4 -7.44 -43.05 44.34
C GLY A 4 -6.09 -43.01 45.03
N SER A 5 -5.01 -43.05 44.25
CA SER A 5 -3.66 -42.80 44.75
C SER A 5 -3.60 -41.35 45.24
N VAL A 6 -3.60 -41.17 46.55
CA VAL A 6 -3.38 -39.88 47.20
C VAL A 6 -1.92 -39.49 46.90
N PHE A 7 -1.74 -38.44 46.10
CA PHE A 7 -0.45 -37.83 45.83
C PHE A 7 0.23 -37.47 47.15
N THR A 8 1.35 -38.12 47.44
CA THR A 8 2.15 -37.90 48.66
C THR A 8 2.67 -36.46 48.68
N GLY A 9 2.48 -35.75 49.79
CA GLY A 9 2.78 -34.30 49.93
C GLY A 9 4.22 -33.85 49.63
N MET A 10 5.16 -34.78 49.43
CA MET A 10 6.53 -34.50 49.02
C MET A 10 6.72 -34.27 47.52
N GLU A 11 5.75 -34.61 46.67
CA GLU A 11 5.82 -34.39 45.21
C GLU A 11 5.21 -33.04 44.77
N ILE A 12 4.37 -32.45 45.64
CA ILE A 12 3.72 -31.15 45.45
C ILE A 12 4.72 -30.00 45.23
N PRO A 13 5.82 -29.84 46.00
CA PRO A 13 6.75 -28.72 45.80
C PRO A 13 7.57 -28.81 44.50
N LEU A 14 7.72 -30.01 43.92
CA LEU A 14 8.37 -30.22 42.61
C LEU A 14 7.40 -29.99 41.44
N PHE A 15 6.11 -30.22 41.65
CA PHE A 15 5.09 -30.05 40.61
C PHE A 15 4.71 -28.59 40.37
N LEU A 16 4.71 -27.78 41.43
CA LEU A 16 4.37 -26.35 41.38
C LEU A 16 5.24 -25.52 40.41
N PRO A 17 6.59 -25.58 40.45
CA PRO A 17 7.43 -24.83 39.51
C PRO A 17 7.26 -25.33 38.07
N LYS A 18 7.04 -26.63 37.87
CA LYS A 18 6.78 -27.20 36.55
C LYS A 18 5.48 -26.66 35.95
N LEU A 19 4.42 -26.54 36.75
CA LEU A 19 3.16 -25.91 36.34
C LEU A 19 3.36 -24.44 35.96
N ILE A 20 4.12 -23.68 36.76
CA ILE A 20 4.42 -22.26 36.48
C ILE A 20 5.16 -22.12 35.14
N ILE A 21 6.18 -22.94 34.88
CA ILE A 21 6.96 -22.89 33.64
C ILE A 21 6.08 -23.22 32.43
N ILE A 22 5.21 -24.25 32.53
CA ILE A 22 4.30 -24.62 31.44
C ILE A 22 3.33 -23.47 31.16
N THR A 23 2.70 -22.90 32.18
CA THR A 23 1.78 -21.76 32.03
C THR A 23 2.48 -20.56 31.39
N LEU A 24 3.70 -20.24 31.83
CA LEU A 24 4.47 -19.12 31.30
C LEU A 24 4.85 -19.34 29.83
N THR A 25 5.21 -20.57 29.46
CA THR A 25 5.49 -20.95 28.06
C THR A 25 4.25 -20.77 27.19
N VAL A 26 3.08 -21.22 27.67
CA VAL A 26 1.80 -21.05 26.95
C VAL A 26 1.46 -19.57 26.76
N ILE A 27 1.65 -18.74 27.80
CA ILE A 27 1.43 -17.29 27.70
C ILE A 27 2.35 -16.65 26.64
N VAL A 28 3.63 -17.00 26.63
CA VAL A 28 4.59 -16.48 25.64
C VAL A 28 4.18 -16.87 24.23
N VAL A 29 3.72 -18.11 24.02
CA VAL A 29 3.24 -18.57 22.71
C VAL A 29 1.98 -17.80 22.29
N ILE A 30 1.00 -17.62 23.19
CA ILE A 30 -0.22 -16.86 22.90
C ILE A 30 0.10 -15.41 22.55
N LEU A 31 0.97 -14.75 23.33
CA LEU A 31 1.39 -13.38 23.06
C LEU A 31 2.15 -13.27 21.73
N GLY A 32 3.06 -14.20 21.46
CA GLY A 32 3.76 -14.28 20.18
C GLY A 32 2.80 -14.39 19.01
N LEU A 33 1.85 -15.34 19.07
CA LEU A 33 0.82 -15.50 18.03
C LEU A 33 -0.04 -14.23 17.89
N SER A 34 -0.43 -13.61 19.01
CA SER A 34 -1.24 -12.39 18.96
C SER A 34 -0.55 -11.26 18.18
N ILE A 35 0.76 -11.07 18.35
CA ILE A 35 1.53 -10.06 17.60
C ILE A 35 1.52 -10.33 16.10
N PHE A 36 1.53 -11.61 15.69
CA PHE A 36 1.42 -11.99 14.27
C PHE A 36 0.00 -11.80 13.72
N TYR A 37 -1.03 -12.11 14.50
CA TYR A 37 -2.43 -11.94 14.07
C TYR A 37 -2.90 -10.48 14.03
N PHE A 38 -2.37 -9.62 14.91
CA PHE A 38 -2.73 -8.20 14.97
C PHE A 38 -1.93 -7.31 14.01
N LYS A 39 -1.01 -7.88 13.22
CA LYS A 39 -0.60 -7.20 11.99
C LYS A 39 -1.72 -7.37 10.98
N GLU A 40 -2.74 -6.53 11.09
CA GLU A 40 -3.57 -6.18 9.93
C GLU A 40 -2.58 -5.79 8.83
N LEU A 41 -2.47 -6.64 7.81
CA LEU A 41 -1.71 -6.30 6.62
C LEU A 41 -2.42 -5.09 6.05
N ASP A 42 -1.77 -3.93 6.09
CA ASP A 42 -2.30 -2.73 5.46
C ASP A 42 -2.31 -2.97 3.94
N LEU A 43 -3.42 -3.53 3.46
CA LEU A 43 -3.62 -3.87 2.06
C LEU A 43 -3.67 -2.60 1.21
N SER A 44 -3.92 -1.44 1.83
CA SER A 44 -4.02 -0.17 1.11
C SER A 44 -2.69 0.27 0.50
N ASP A 45 -1.56 -0.04 1.14
CA ASP A 45 -0.23 0.23 0.58
C ASP A 45 0.06 -0.66 -0.64
N VAL A 46 -0.34 -1.93 -0.57
CA VAL A 46 -0.14 -2.89 -1.67
C VAL A 46 -1.02 -2.52 -2.86
N GLU A 47 -2.28 -2.22 -2.61
CA GLU A 47 -3.25 -1.83 -3.63
C GLU A 47 -2.91 -0.46 -4.24
N GLY A 48 -2.59 0.53 -3.40
CA GLY A 48 -2.15 1.86 -3.82
C GLY A 48 -0.89 1.79 -4.68
N GLY A 49 0.07 0.94 -4.30
CA GLY A 49 1.28 0.67 -5.10
C GLY A 49 0.97 0.00 -6.44
N ALA A 50 0.07 -0.98 -6.48
CA ALA A 50 -0.34 -1.64 -7.73
C ALA A 50 -1.06 -0.67 -8.68
N LEU A 51 -1.95 0.17 -8.15
CA LEU A 51 -2.65 1.23 -8.88
C LEU A 51 -1.68 2.27 -9.43
N SER A 52 -0.78 2.77 -8.58
CA SER A 52 0.30 3.66 -8.98
C SER A 52 1.10 3.05 -10.13
N ARG A 53 1.55 1.80 -10.03
CA ARG A 53 2.30 1.13 -11.12
C ARG A 53 1.49 1.00 -12.41
N ARG A 54 0.19 0.68 -12.33
CA ARG A 54 -0.66 0.57 -13.53
C ARG A 54 -0.65 1.87 -14.34
N PHE A 55 -0.60 3.02 -13.67
CA PHE A 55 -0.51 4.33 -14.32
C PHE A 55 0.73 4.48 -15.21
N PHE A 56 1.92 4.07 -14.73
CA PHE A 56 3.21 4.27 -15.41
C PHE A 56 3.57 3.17 -16.42
N TYR A 57 2.95 2.00 -16.31
CA TYR A 57 3.33 0.82 -17.08
C TYR A 57 2.32 0.43 -18.17
N SER A 58 1.10 1.00 -18.14
CA SER A 58 0.07 0.72 -19.16
C SER A 58 0.09 1.74 -20.30
N GLU A 59 0.04 1.25 -21.54
CA GLU A 59 -0.08 2.06 -22.77
C GLU A 59 -1.37 2.87 -22.85
N ASP A 60 -2.47 2.26 -22.39
CA ASP A 60 -3.77 2.91 -22.30
C ASP A 60 -3.74 4.10 -21.33
N CYS A 61 -2.82 4.04 -20.37
CA CYS A 61 -2.55 5.10 -19.42
C CYS A 61 -1.45 6.04 -19.88
N MET A 62 -0.36 6.14 -19.12
CA MET A 62 0.66 7.16 -19.32
C MET A 62 1.93 6.63 -19.97
N ALA A 63 2.06 5.32 -20.16
CA ALA A 63 3.27 4.76 -20.76
C ALA A 63 3.42 5.26 -22.21
N TYR A 64 4.64 5.68 -22.53
CA TYR A 64 5.03 6.07 -23.88
C TYR A 64 4.99 4.86 -24.81
N SER A 65 4.52 5.09 -26.03
CA SER A 65 4.48 4.11 -27.11
C SER A 65 4.94 4.80 -28.38
N ASP A 66 5.80 4.14 -29.14
CA ASP A 66 6.21 4.60 -30.48
C ASP A 66 5.27 4.07 -31.58
N GLY A 67 4.18 3.39 -31.20
CA GLY A 67 3.23 2.74 -32.10
C GLY A 67 3.55 1.27 -32.41
N GLU A 68 4.79 0.83 -32.17
CA GLU A 68 5.19 -0.57 -32.29
C GLU A 68 5.47 -1.22 -30.93
N ARG A 69 5.95 -0.43 -29.97
CA ARG A 69 6.39 -0.87 -28.65
C ARG A 69 5.98 0.12 -27.57
N VAL A 70 5.57 -0.43 -26.45
CA VAL A 70 5.32 0.29 -25.20
C VAL A 70 6.61 0.32 -24.40
N TYR A 71 6.94 1.47 -23.82
CA TYR A 71 8.10 1.68 -22.97
C TYR A 71 7.63 1.96 -21.53
N PRO A 72 7.50 0.91 -20.69
CA PRO A 72 7.04 1.07 -19.32
C PRO A 72 8.03 1.91 -18.51
N GLY A 73 7.51 2.79 -17.65
CA GLY A 73 8.34 3.71 -16.84
C GLY A 73 8.80 4.98 -17.57
N ILE A 74 8.49 5.12 -18.87
CA ILE A 74 8.59 6.39 -19.59
C ILE A 74 7.19 6.97 -19.75
N ILE A 75 6.94 8.15 -19.19
CA ILE A 75 5.66 8.85 -19.32
C ILE A 75 5.60 9.61 -20.64
N ASP A 76 4.53 9.44 -21.41
CA ASP A 76 4.19 10.36 -22.48
C ASP A 76 3.48 11.60 -21.91
N LEU A 77 4.14 12.75 -22.00
CA LEU A 77 3.60 13.99 -21.44
C LEU A 77 2.31 14.44 -22.14
N GLN A 78 2.06 14.04 -23.39
CA GLN A 78 0.81 14.34 -24.07
C GLN A 78 -0.36 13.56 -23.46
N LYS A 79 -0.09 12.34 -22.97
CA LYS A 79 -1.08 11.50 -22.27
C LYS A 79 -1.34 11.97 -20.84
N PHE A 80 -0.42 12.71 -20.21
CA PHE A 80 -0.53 13.22 -18.84
C PHE A 80 -1.57 14.36 -18.73
N ASN A 81 -2.85 13.97 -18.75
CA ASN A 81 -4.00 14.85 -18.67
C ASN A 81 -5.16 14.19 -17.90
N GLN A 82 -6.15 14.99 -17.52
CA GLN A 82 -7.25 14.57 -16.64
C GLN A 82 -8.18 13.54 -17.28
N GLU A 83 -8.46 13.69 -18.57
CA GLU A 83 -9.35 12.79 -19.31
C GLU A 83 -8.79 11.37 -19.37
N ARG A 84 -7.48 11.26 -19.64
CA ARG A 84 -6.78 9.98 -19.68
C ARG A 84 -6.66 9.36 -18.29
N LEU A 85 -6.37 10.17 -17.28
CA LEU A 85 -6.35 9.72 -15.89
C LEU A 85 -7.71 9.14 -15.47
N LYS A 86 -8.82 9.80 -15.80
CA LYS A 86 -10.16 9.29 -15.50
C LYS A 86 -10.41 7.95 -16.20
N ARG A 87 -10.05 7.82 -17.48
CA ARG A 87 -10.20 6.58 -18.25
C ARG A 87 -9.38 5.41 -17.66
N CYS A 88 -8.19 5.69 -17.15
CA CYS A 88 -7.35 4.66 -16.50
C CYS A 88 -8.01 3.97 -15.32
N TYR A 89 -8.89 4.69 -14.62
CA TYR A 89 -9.51 4.26 -13.38
C TYR A 89 -11.04 4.23 -13.46
N GLU A 90 -11.60 4.27 -14.66
CA GLU A 90 -13.06 4.30 -14.87
C GLU A 90 -13.77 3.06 -14.30
N ASN A 91 -13.05 1.95 -14.17
CA ASN A 91 -13.57 0.70 -13.59
C ASN A 91 -13.46 0.63 -12.06
N TYR A 92 -12.89 1.65 -11.40
CA TYR A 92 -12.88 1.71 -9.93
C TYR A 92 -14.15 2.42 -9.49
N GLU A 93 -15.19 1.66 -9.14
CA GLU A 93 -16.48 2.23 -8.71
C GLU A 93 -16.44 2.73 -7.26
N GLU A 94 -15.55 2.16 -6.44
CA GLU A 94 -15.44 2.46 -5.01
C GLU A 94 -14.56 3.69 -4.76
N GLY A 95 -14.89 4.43 -3.70
CA GLY A 95 -14.32 5.73 -3.35
C GLY A 95 -12.79 5.86 -3.48
N TYR A 96 -12.34 6.45 -4.59
CA TYR A 96 -10.92 6.65 -4.87
C TYR A 96 -10.55 8.12 -5.04
N GLY A 97 -9.26 8.41 -4.80
CA GLY A 97 -8.64 9.70 -5.12
C GLY A 97 -7.21 9.55 -5.61
N PHE A 98 -6.91 10.11 -6.76
CA PHE A 98 -5.59 10.11 -7.37
C PHE A 98 -5.09 11.55 -7.50
N ASN A 99 -3.85 11.80 -7.08
CA ASN A 99 -3.11 13.02 -7.39
C ASN A 99 -1.70 12.65 -7.85
N PHE A 100 -1.36 13.05 -9.07
CA PHE A 100 -0.04 12.85 -9.64
C PHE A 100 0.59 14.20 -9.96
N ILE A 101 1.70 14.50 -9.31
CA ILE A 101 2.48 15.74 -9.53
C ILE A 101 3.79 15.36 -10.21
N LEU A 102 3.93 15.74 -11.48
CA LEU A 102 5.14 15.58 -12.26
C LEU A 102 6.04 16.80 -12.09
N LYS A 103 7.30 16.56 -11.72
CA LYS A 103 8.35 17.55 -11.58
C LYS A 103 9.55 17.23 -12.47
N ASN A 104 10.23 18.27 -12.95
CA ASN A 104 11.49 18.11 -13.68
C ASN A 104 12.66 17.76 -12.71
N SER A 105 13.86 17.54 -13.26
CA SER A 105 15.08 17.32 -12.46
C SER A 105 15.45 18.48 -11.51
N GLN A 106 14.88 19.67 -11.72
CA GLN A 106 15.08 20.85 -10.87
C GLN A 106 13.94 21.00 -9.84
N GLU A 107 13.13 19.96 -9.62
CA GLU A 107 11.98 19.94 -8.70
C GLU A 107 10.89 20.98 -9.02
N THR A 108 10.88 21.52 -10.24
CA THR A 108 9.85 22.44 -10.72
C THR A 108 8.66 21.65 -11.22
N ASN A 109 7.45 22.03 -10.79
CA ASN A 109 6.21 21.40 -11.25
C ASN A 109 6.04 21.60 -12.76
N ILE A 110 5.98 20.49 -13.50
CA ILE A 110 5.67 20.48 -14.94
C ILE A 110 4.16 20.38 -15.11
N ARG A 111 3.53 19.38 -14.49
CA ARG A 111 2.08 19.13 -14.55
C ARG A 111 1.57 18.48 -13.27
N GLU A 112 0.32 18.77 -12.95
CA GLU A 112 -0.44 18.13 -11.88
C GLU A 112 -1.77 17.67 -12.45
N ILE A 113 -2.14 16.42 -12.17
CA ILE A 113 -3.43 15.85 -12.54
C ILE A 113 -4.06 15.17 -11.32
N LYS A 114 -5.38 15.29 -11.23
CA LYS A 114 -6.19 14.90 -10.09
C LYS A 114 -7.49 14.27 -10.59
N ALA A 115 -7.71 13.01 -10.25
CA ALA A 115 -8.99 12.34 -10.50
C ALA A 115 -9.50 11.81 -9.18
N THR A 116 -10.66 12.29 -8.76
CA THR A 116 -11.18 11.89 -7.46
C THR A 116 -12.69 11.89 -7.42
N ASN A 117 -13.24 10.90 -6.75
CA ASN A 117 -14.63 10.88 -6.32
C ASN A 117 -14.74 11.25 -4.82
N ILE A 118 -13.59 11.49 -4.16
CA ILE A 118 -13.46 11.75 -2.72
C ILE A 118 -12.51 12.94 -2.47
N PRO A 119 -12.66 13.76 -1.43
CA PRO A 119 -11.72 14.86 -1.18
C PRO A 119 -10.28 14.36 -0.96
N ILE A 120 -9.31 14.81 -1.76
CA ILE A 120 -7.89 14.37 -1.67
C ILE A 120 -7.23 14.81 -0.35
N GLU A 121 -7.76 15.84 0.30
CA GLU A 121 -7.35 16.35 1.61
C GLU A 121 -7.53 15.32 2.73
N LEU A 122 -8.26 14.22 2.48
CA LEU A 122 -8.45 13.13 3.45
C LEU A 122 -7.18 12.33 3.72
N CYS A 123 -6.15 12.40 2.88
CA CYS A 123 -4.85 11.78 3.20
C CYS A 123 -4.14 12.41 4.42
N ASP A 124 -4.45 13.66 4.76
CA ASP A 124 -3.86 14.33 5.93
C ASP A 124 -4.70 14.13 7.21
N VAL A 125 -5.84 13.45 7.09
CA VAL A 125 -6.73 13.11 8.19
C VAL A 125 -6.66 11.60 8.38
N GLU A 126 -6.04 11.13 9.46
CA GLU A 126 -6.04 9.70 9.84
C GLU A 126 -7.47 9.24 10.09
N SER A 127 -8.15 8.83 9.03
CA SER A 127 -9.49 8.28 9.06
C SER A 127 -9.37 6.77 8.94
N LYS A 128 -10.06 6.05 9.84
CA LYS A 128 -10.10 4.58 9.84
C LYS A 128 -10.64 3.96 8.54
N ASN A 129 -11.32 4.74 7.70
CA ASN A 129 -12.02 4.23 6.52
C ASN A 129 -11.28 4.56 5.20
N PHE A 130 -10.09 5.17 5.27
CA PHE A 130 -9.33 5.53 4.07
C PHE A 130 -7.87 5.12 4.22
N GLY A 131 -7.40 4.31 3.27
CA GLY A 131 -5.98 4.06 3.08
C GLY A 131 -5.38 5.16 2.19
N CYS A 132 -4.23 5.70 2.60
CA CYS A 132 -3.50 6.70 1.83
C CYS A 132 -2.11 6.18 1.47
N PHE A 133 -1.87 6.02 0.19
CA PHE A 133 -0.57 5.66 -0.36
C PHE A 133 0.10 6.89 -0.97
N ARG A 134 1.30 7.23 -0.50
CA ARG A 134 2.12 8.33 -1.03
C ARG A 134 3.50 7.81 -1.41
N GLU A 135 3.85 7.92 -2.68
CA GLU A 135 5.15 7.48 -3.19
C GLU A 135 5.76 8.55 -4.10
N LYS A 136 7.02 8.89 -3.83
CA LYS A 136 7.84 9.69 -4.74
C LYS A 136 8.77 8.77 -5.51
N GLN A 137 8.70 8.81 -6.82
CA GLN A 137 9.52 7.99 -7.70
C GLN A 137 10.24 8.82 -8.77
N TYR A 138 11.43 8.37 -9.15
CA TYR A 138 12.16 8.89 -10.30
C TYR A 138 11.63 8.24 -11.56
N ILE A 139 11.38 9.05 -12.58
CA ILE A 139 10.83 8.58 -13.84
C ILE A 139 11.50 9.27 -15.02
N LEU A 140 11.30 8.69 -16.20
CA LEU A 140 11.59 9.34 -17.46
C LEU A 140 10.27 9.85 -18.06
N TYR A 141 10.31 10.97 -18.77
CA TYR A 141 9.16 11.44 -19.55
C TYR A 141 9.59 11.88 -20.94
N TYR A 142 8.77 11.56 -21.93
CA TYR A 142 8.94 11.92 -23.32
C TYR A 142 8.16 13.19 -23.62
N GLU A 143 8.85 14.18 -24.17
CA GLU A 143 8.29 15.46 -24.58
C GLU A 143 9.02 15.95 -25.84
N ASN A 144 8.26 16.27 -26.90
CA ASN A 144 8.78 16.90 -28.13
C ASN A 144 10.01 16.20 -28.75
N GLY A 145 10.00 14.86 -28.81
CA GLY A 145 11.11 14.10 -29.42
C GLY A 145 12.27 13.79 -28.48
N LYS A 146 12.20 14.18 -27.20
CA LYS A 146 13.29 14.01 -26.23
C LYS A 146 12.80 13.31 -24.97
N ILE A 147 13.67 12.48 -24.41
CA ILE A 147 13.46 11.86 -23.09
C ILE A 147 14.17 12.72 -22.06
N ASN A 148 13.43 13.10 -21.03
CA ASN A 148 13.92 13.88 -19.90
C ASN A 148 13.74 13.10 -18.60
N GLY A 149 14.54 13.45 -17.58
CA GLY A 149 14.40 12.92 -16.23
C GLY A 149 13.49 13.80 -15.38
N GLY A 150 12.76 13.19 -14.46
CA GLY A 150 11.91 13.89 -13.51
C GLY A 150 11.56 13.06 -12.30
N THR A 151 10.68 13.60 -11.46
CA THR A 151 10.07 12.87 -10.35
C THR A 151 8.57 12.99 -10.42
N VAL A 152 7.87 11.92 -10.04
CA VAL A 152 6.43 11.96 -9.83
C VAL A 152 6.13 11.68 -8.36
N LEU A 153 5.37 12.58 -7.76
CA LEU A 153 4.71 12.32 -6.48
C LEU A 153 3.33 11.76 -6.79
N SER A 154 3.11 10.52 -6.38
CA SER A 154 1.86 9.78 -6.55
C SER A 154 1.17 9.73 -5.19
N THR A 155 -0.04 10.25 -5.12
CA THR A 155 -0.92 10.11 -3.96
C THR A 155 -2.16 9.35 -4.41
N VAL A 156 -2.41 8.22 -3.77
CA VAL A 156 -3.56 7.35 -4.02
C VAL A 156 -4.34 7.20 -2.72
N ILE A 157 -5.65 7.42 -2.79
CA ILE A 157 -6.60 7.24 -1.69
C ILE A 157 -7.55 6.14 -2.09
N LEU A 158 -7.73 5.19 -1.19
CA LEU A 158 -8.64 4.06 -1.34
C LEU A 158 -9.57 4.02 -0.13
N TYR A 159 -10.86 3.80 -0.38
CA TYR A 159 -11.80 3.47 0.67
C TYR A 159 -11.44 2.10 1.26
N GLY A 160 -11.17 2.05 2.56
CA GLY A 160 -10.94 0.81 3.30
C GLY A 160 -12.27 0.18 3.69
N ASN A 161 -12.49 -1.07 3.32
CA ASN A 161 -13.59 -1.90 3.81
C ASN A 161 -13.30 -2.46 5.19
#